data_AF-A0A943AMN1-F1
#
_entry.id   AF-A0A943AMN1-F1
#
_cell.length_a   1.000
_cell.length_b   1.000
_cell.length_c   1.000
_cell.angle_alpha   90.00
_cell.angle_beta   90.00
_cell.angle_gamma   90.00
#
_symmetry.space_group_name_H-M   'P 1'
#
loop_
_entity.id
_entity.type
_entity.pdbx_description
1 polymer ?
#
loop_
_entity_poly.entity_id
_entity_poly.type
_entity_poly.pdbx_seq_one_letter_code
_entity_poly.pdbx_strand_id
1 'polypeptide(L)'
;MSDIIPIDSEITTFSDYLNNNCRGILSARFGDGKSFFLNEVKKQLSDKYLFLTIYPVNYQVAENKDIFEYIKRDILLQILMTSEIDFSDEKYGFSLRLWRFFNQNGKDLVSDIVSLIASSLANIPQDAIKVFRDNIAKFKDFSKKANSSQSDSIESYLDEFASQKGGIYEFDPISRIIYQLITDIKENSGKQVILVIEDMDRIDPAHIFRILNVFSAHWDMQDYSEQKLAYGNPLNKYNFDKILLVCHFQNIRNIFHHLYGERTDFTGYIHKFSSSTPYEYSLNDVIEEWVLQKIPFSKDTFPAICERLADLIMRKYENCENIITNIRHITNFLIQSDYNIRKEDIPPYSWQNGYNGYNYYISTYNQVTHLLCILKNFGISINEFLDSQTDLFYYQLCQFIGQCWLIYPQLNIDSDSSKCKFRFSNCNDDTIICEWDNYYQPLQCKSTKVNPNPVTQQFEIKWMQMDTLSYSPHFKELFPKQSFETILSFLEDFIY
;
A
#
# COMPACT_ATOMS: atom_id res chain seq x y z
N MET A 1 -21.28 3.72 8.45
CA MET A 1 -20.35 2.61 8.15
C MET A 1 -19.14 3.26 7.52
N SER A 2 -17.97 3.08 8.12
CA SER A 2 -16.70 3.72 7.74
C SER A 2 -16.39 3.46 6.27
N ASP A 3 -15.82 4.46 5.62
CA ASP A 3 -15.45 4.43 4.21
C ASP A 3 -14.22 3.53 4.05
N ILE A 4 -14.44 2.27 3.63
CA ILE A 4 -13.42 1.23 3.60
C ILE A 4 -12.44 1.50 2.46
N ILE A 5 -11.42 2.31 2.71
CA ILE A 5 -10.13 2.13 2.05
C ILE A 5 -9.36 1.14 2.94
N PRO A 6 -9.02 -0.06 2.44
CA PRO A 6 -8.59 -1.18 3.27
C PRO A 6 -7.11 -1.08 3.68
N ILE A 7 -6.73 -0.03 4.41
CA ILE A 7 -5.35 0.22 4.84
C ILE A 7 -5.06 -0.21 6.29
N ASP A 8 -6.03 -0.76 7.01
CA ASP A 8 -5.86 -1.09 8.44
C ASP A 8 -4.75 -2.13 8.67
N SER A 9 -4.62 -3.09 7.76
CA SER A 9 -3.55 -4.09 7.76
C SER A 9 -2.17 -3.43 7.55
N GLU A 10 -2.10 -2.51 6.60
CA GLU A 10 -0.89 -1.74 6.29
C GLU A 10 -0.50 -0.79 7.41
N ILE A 11 -1.46 -0.16 8.09
CA ILE A 11 -1.15 0.66 9.26
C ILE A 11 -0.59 -0.21 10.39
N THR A 12 -1.14 -1.41 10.57
CA THR A 12 -0.65 -2.35 11.60
C THR A 12 0.78 -2.79 11.31
N THR A 13 1.05 -3.25 10.09
CA THR A 13 2.40 -3.69 9.68
C THR A 13 3.40 -2.53 9.65
N PHE A 14 2.98 -1.32 9.25
CA PHE A 14 3.80 -0.13 9.33
C PHE A 14 4.07 0.33 10.77
N SER A 15 3.11 0.17 11.68
CA SER A 15 3.31 0.43 13.11
C SER A 15 4.40 -0.48 13.68
N ASP A 16 4.39 -1.77 13.34
CA ASP A 16 5.46 -2.71 13.71
C ASP A 16 6.81 -2.31 13.10
N TYR A 17 6.81 -1.87 11.84
CA TYR A 17 7.99 -1.30 11.21
C TYR A 17 8.53 -0.09 11.98
N LEU A 18 7.68 0.87 12.36
CA LEU A 18 8.08 2.02 13.16
C LEU A 18 8.59 1.61 14.54
N ASN A 19 7.96 0.64 15.19
CA ASN A 19 8.37 0.16 16.52
C ASN A 19 9.81 -0.35 16.52
N ASN A 20 10.17 -1.12 15.50
CA ASN A 20 11.46 -1.80 15.39
C ASN A 20 12.58 -0.92 14.81
N ASN A 21 12.25 0.24 14.23
CA ASN A 21 13.23 1.09 13.54
C ASN A 21 13.31 2.50 14.15
N CYS A 22 14.52 2.95 14.44
CA CYS A 22 14.77 4.35 14.85
C CYS A 22 15.09 5.25 13.66
N ARG A 23 15.58 4.67 12.56
CA ARG A 23 15.79 5.35 11.28
C ARG A 23 15.12 4.49 10.23
N GLY A 24 14.00 4.96 9.70
CA GLY A 24 13.18 4.22 8.76
C GLY A 24 13.01 4.96 7.44
N ILE A 25 12.67 4.21 6.39
CA ILE A 25 12.32 4.74 5.09
C ILE A 25 10.95 4.19 4.73
N LEU A 26 9.98 5.06 4.49
CA LEU A 26 8.73 4.76 3.81
C LEU A 26 8.93 5.09 2.33
N SER A 27 8.90 4.05 1.50
CA SER A 27 9.04 4.14 0.06
C SER A 27 7.68 4.10 -0.61
N ALA A 28 7.33 5.13 -1.38
CA ALA A 28 6.12 5.17 -2.20
C ALA A 28 6.33 6.11 -3.39
N ARG A 29 5.76 5.77 -4.56
CA ARG A 29 5.90 6.62 -5.75
C ARG A 29 4.97 7.83 -5.66
N PHE A 30 5.20 8.79 -6.55
CA PHE A 30 4.30 9.91 -6.69
C PHE A 30 2.93 9.43 -7.17
N GLY A 31 1.87 9.81 -6.46
CA GLY A 31 0.49 9.41 -6.78
C GLY A 31 -0.01 8.17 -6.04
N ASP A 32 0.86 7.40 -5.37
CA ASP A 32 0.52 6.11 -4.75
C ASP A 32 -0.24 6.22 -3.41
N GLY A 33 -0.92 7.34 -3.13
CA GLY A 33 -1.69 7.52 -1.89
C GLY A 33 -0.84 7.74 -0.62
N LYS A 34 0.46 7.96 -0.75
CA LYS A 34 1.42 8.18 0.36
C LYS A 34 0.95 9.17 1.44
N SER A 35 0.47 10.35 1.03
CA SER A 35 0.00 11.38 1.97
C SER A 35 -1.28 10.97 2.68
N PHE A 36 -2.18 10.24 2.00
CA PHE A 36 -3.38 9.70 2.63
C PHE A 36 -3.00 8.66 3.69
N PHE A 37 -2.15 7.69 3.35
CA PHE A 37 -1.66 6.67 4.27
C PHE A 37 -0.99 7.27 5.51
N LEU A 38 -0.05 8.19 5.31
CA LEU A 38 0.65 8.85 6.42
C LEU A 38 -0.30 9.65 7.32
N ASN A 39 -1.31 10.30 6.77
CA ASN A 39 -2.29 11.02 7.58
C ASN A 39 -3.11 10.06 8.45
N GLU A 40 -3.51 8.90 7.93
CA GLU A 40 -4.22 7.89 8.71
C GLU A 40 -3.33 7.24 9.78
N VAL A 41 -2.06 6.95 9.46
CA VAL A 41 -1.06 6.50 10.45
C VAL A 41 -0.88 7.53 11.57
N LYS A 42 -0.71 8.82 11.22
CA LYS A 42 -0.54 9.91 12.19
C LYS A 42 -1.74 10.02 13.13
N LYS A 43 -2.96 9.82 12.63
CA LYS A 43 -4.19 9.79 13.46
C LYS A 43 -4.23 8.58 14.38
N GLN A 44 -4.07 7.36 13.84
CA GLN A 44 -4.20 6.12 14.60
C GLN A 44 -3.10 5.95 15.66
N LEU A 45 -1.90 6.47 15.41
CA LEU A 45 -0.77 6.34 16.33
C LEU A 45 -0.51 7.60 17.18
N SER A 46 -1.44 8.57 17.17
CA SER A 46 -1.29 9.85 17.87
C SER A 46 -1.19 9.76 19.39
N ASP A 47 -1.68 8.68 20.00
CA ASP A 47 -1.56 8.40 21.43
C ASP A 47 -0.13 8.01 21.83
N LYS A 48 0.61 7.39 20.90
CA LYS A 48 1.98 6.89 21.15
C LYS A 48 3.05 7.84 20.61
N TYR A 49 2.77 8.48 19.47
CA TYR A 49 3.73 9.24 18.71
C TYR A 49 3.29 10.69 18.48
N LEU A 50 4.24 11.62 18.61
CA LEU A 50 4.13 12.96 18.04
C LEU A 50 4.94 13.01 16.74
N PHE A 51 4.28 13.31 15.62
CA PHE A 51 4.93 13.43 14.32
C PHE A 51 5.22 14.89 14.00
N LEU A 52 6.49 15.23 13.82
CA LEU A 52 6.94 16.54 13.34
C LEU A 52 7.33 16.40 11.87
N THR A 53 6.57 17.02 10.96
CA THR A 53 6.74 16.79 9.52
C THR A 53 7.39 17.99 8.85
N ILE A 54 8.50 17.79 8.14
CA ILE A 54 9.17 18.83 7.35
C ILE A 54 9.16 18.47 5.86
N TYR A 55 9.22 19.51 5.02
CA TYR A 55 9.10 19.38 3.57
C TYR A 55 10.28 20.08 2.87
N PRO A 56 11.39 19.36 2.60
CA PRO A 56 12.56 19.95 1.96
C PRO A 56 12.34 20.59 0.59
N VAL A 57 11.28 20.22 -0.11
CA VAL A 57 10.87 20.84 -1.36
C VAL A 57 10.72 22.37 -1.26
N ASN A 58 10.39 22.90 -0.08
CA ASN A 58 10.22 24.34 0.14
C ASN A 58 11.51 25.18 -0.02
N TYR A 59 12.67 24.52 -0.04
CA TYR A 59 13.96 25.19 -0.20
C TYR A 59 14.79 24.53 -1.31
N GLN A 60 14.14 24.01 -2.36
CA GLN A 60 14.84 23.39 -3.50
C GLN A 60 15.86 24.33 -4.18
N VAL A 61 15.60 25.64 -4.15
CA VAL A 61 16.45 26.69 -4.76
C VAL A 61 17.48 27.27 -3.80
N ALA A 62 17.52 26.80 -2.55
CA ALA A 62 18.48 27.27 -1.57
C ALA A 62 19.90 26.82 -1.90
N GLU A 63 20.91 27.54 -1.42
CA GLU A 63 22.27 27.04 -1.47
C GLU A 63 22.45 25.85 -0.51
N ASN A 64 23.28 24.89 -0.92
CA ASN A 64 23.62 23.70 -0.13
C ASN A 64 24.02 24.00 1.32
N LYS A 65 24.67 25.15 1.59
CA LYS A 65 25.12 25.49 2.95
C LYS A 65 23.95 25.82 3.89
N ASP A 66 22.83 26.32 3.35
CA ASP A 66 21.72 26.89 4.11
C ASP A 66 20.63 25.85 4.42
N ILE A 67 20.67 24.68 3.76
CA ILE A 67 19.63 23.65 3.91
C ILE A 67 19.41 23.20 5.36
N PHE A 68 20.47 23.15 6.16
CA PHE A 68 20.38 22.77 7.57
C PHE A 68 19.75 23.87 8.43
N GLU A 69 19.97 25.13 8.09
CA GLU A 69 19.29 26.24 8.77
C GLU A 69 17.80 26.21 8.48
N TYR A 70 17.40 25.90 7.25
CA TYR A 70 15.99 25.71 6.89
C TYR A 70 15.36 24.50 7.59
N ILE A 71 16.06 23.37 7.68
CA ILE A 71 15.58 22.18 8.43
C ILE A 71 15.37 22.52 9.90
N LYS A 72 16.34 23.15 10.56
CA LYS A 72 16.22 23.57 11.96
C LYS A 72 15.05 24.50 12.18
N ARG A 73 14.86 25.47 11.26
CA ARG A 73 13.73 26.40 11.28
C ARG A 73 12.40 25.67 11.15
N ASP A 74 12.27 24.76 10.20
CA ASP A 74 11.02 24.03 9.96
C ASP A 74 10.70 23.08 11.12
N ILE A 75 11.69 22.44 11.74
CA ILE A 75 11.51 21.66 12.98
C ILE A 75 10.96 22.54 14.09
N LEU A 76 11.55 23.72 14.32
CA LEU A 76 11.04 24.67 15.31
C LEU A 76 9.60 25.08 15.02
N LEU A 77 9.26 25.35 13.76
CA LEU A 77 7.89 25.68 13.37
C LEU A 77 6.92 24.53 13.67
N GLN A 78 7.29 23.28 13.38
CA GLN A 78 6.47 22.11 13.72
C GLN A 78 6.26 21.97 15.23
N ILE A 79 7.31 22.21 16.02
CA ILE A 79 7.26 22.25 17.48
C ILE A 79 6.30 23.36 17.94
N LEU A 80 6.38 24.57 17.40
CA LEU A 80 5.47 25.67 17.76
C LEU A 80 4.00 25.41 17.38
N MET A 81 3.76 24.53 16.41
CA MET A 81 2.42 24.14 15.94
C MET A 81 1.80 22.99 16.76
N THR A 82 2.54 22.36 17.67
CA THR A 82 1.99 21.30 18.53
C THR A 82 1.34 21.84 19.79
N SER A 83 0.31 21.14 20.27
CA SER A 83 -0.35 21.38 21.57
C SER A 83 0.41 20.75 22.73
N GLU A 84 1.42 19.92 22.47
CA GLU A 84 2.20 19.19 23.49
C GLU A 84 3.21 20.08 24.24
N ILE A 85 3.25 21.39 23.94
CA ILE A 85 4.14 22.34 24.58
C ILE A 85 3.36 23.31 25.45
N ASP A 86 3.85 23.49 26.67
CA ASP A 86 3.37 24.51 27.57
C ASP A 86 4.35 25.68 27.67
N PHE A 87 3.94 26.85 27.17
CA PHE A 87 4.69 28.10 27.28
C PHE A 87 4.45 28.85 28.60
N SER A 88 3.49 28.39 29.40
CA SER A 88 3.07 29.05 30.64
C SER A 88 3.85 28.60 31.87
N ASP A 89 4.56 27.48 31.79
CA ASP A 89 5.34 26.97 32.91
C ASP A 89 6.71 27.67 33.01
N GLU A 90 6.86 28.49 34.06
CA GLU A 90 8.14 29.15 34.42
C GLU A 90 9.25 28.13 34.72
N LYS A 91 8.89 26.90 35.09
CA LYS A 91 9.82 25.82 35.47
C LYS A 91 10.71 25.38 34.32
N TYR A 92 10.22 25.46 33.08
CA TYR A 92 10.92 24.90 31.92
C TYR A 92 11.66 25.92 31.08
N GLY A 93 11.61 27.22 31.33
CA GLY A 93 12.46 28.22 30.66
C GLY A 93 12.38 28.27 29.12
N PHE A 94 11.41 27.60 28.49
CA PHE A 94 11.32 27.51 27.02
C PHE A 94 11.06 28.86 26.36
N SER A 95 10.07 29.60 26.86
CA SER A 95 9.78 30.97 26.45
C SER A 95 11.01 31.88 26.64
N LEU A 96 11.81 31.65 27.69
CA LEU A 96 13.06 32.35 27.94
C LEU A 96 14.15 31.99 26.93
N ARG A 97 14.30 30.70 26.59
CA ARG A 97 15.28 30.18 25.63
C ARG A 97 15.04 30.69 24.21
N LEU A 98 13.80 30.62 23.74
CA LEU A 98 13.40 31.17 22.44
C LEU A 98 13.61 32.70 22.42
N TRP A 99 13.16 33.40 23.45
CA TRP A 99 13.31 34.86 23.56
C TRP A 99 14.77 35.30 23.50
N ARG A 100 15.67 34.59 24.20
CA ARG A 100 17.11 34.86 24.18
C ARG A 100 17.75 34.62 22.81
N PHE A 101 17.43 33.52 22.15
CA PHE A 101 17.93 33.23 20.80
C PHE A 101 17.50 34.31 19.80
N PHE A 102 16.26 34.75 19.89
CA PHE A 102 15.74 35.76 18.98
C PHE A 102 16.30 37.17 19.27
N ASN A 103 16.56 37.53 20.54
CA ASN A 103 17.11 38.83 20.90
C ASN A 103 18.62 39.00 20.64
N GLN A 104 19.40 37.91 20.61
CA GLN A 104 20.84 37.99 20.27
C GLN A 104 21.12 38.28 18.79
N ASN A 105 20.13 38.09 17.90
CA ASN A 105 20.28 38.22 16.45
C ASN A 105 19.67 39.51 15.85
N GLY A 106 19.21 40.46 16.68
CA GLY A 106 19.04 41.87 16.31
C GLY A 106 17.93 42.25 15.32
N LYS A 107 16.94 41.40 15.05
CA LYS A 107 15.77 41.75 14.22
C LYS A 107 14.46 41.34 14.91
N ASP A 108 13.39 42.09 14.61
CA ASP A 108 12.04 41.91 15.15
C ASP A 108 11.43 40.58 14.67
N LEU A 109 11.90 39.47 15.25
CA LEU A 109 11.72 38.10 14.76
C LEU A 109 10.29 37.58 14.89
N VAL A 110 9.44 38.22 15.68
CA VAL A 110 7.99 37.95 15.64
C VAL A 110 7.44 38.33 14.27
N SER A 111 7.92 39.42 13.68
CA SER A 111 7.62 39.79 12.28
C SER A 111 8.24 38.78 11.31
N ASP A 112 9.45 38.29 11.56
CA ASP A 112 10.10 37.31 10.68
C ASP A 112 9.38 35.94 10.72
N ILE A 113 9.02 35.41 11.89
CA ILE A 113 8.22 34.18 12.06
C ILE A 113 6.84 34.35 11.42
N VAL A 114 6.18 35.49 11.60
CA VAL A 114 4.89 35.78 10.96
C VAL A 114 5.03 35.89 9.43
N SER A 115 6.11 36.49 8.92
CA SER A 115 6.39 36.62 7.48
C SER A 115 6.78 35.29 6.82
N LEU A 116 7.55 34.45 7.52
CA LEU A 116 7.89 33.09 7.15
C LEU A 116 6.64 32.24 6.98
N ILE A 117 5.68 32.42 7.88
CA ILE A 117 4.41 31.69 7.87
C ILE A 117 3.49 32.22 6.77
N ALA A 118 3.43 33.54 6.54
CA ALA A 118 2.72 34.09 5.38
C ALA A 118 3.17 33.46 4.05
N SER A 119 4.43 33.01 3.96
CA SER A 119 4.97 32.31 2.78
C SER A 119 4.76 30.79 2.75
N SER A 120 4.47 30.13 3.88
CA SER A 120 4.41 28.66 4.02
C SER A 120 2.99 28.08 4.22
N LEU A 121 1.94 28.90 4.09
CA LEU A 121 0.57 28.62 4.59
C LEU A 121 -0.35 27.78 3.70
N ALA A 122 0.09 27.25 2.56
CA ALA A 122 -0.84 26.60 1.63
C ALA A 122 -1.48 25.30 2.17
N ASN A 123 -0.83 24.58 3.10
CA ASN A 123 -1.21 23.20 3.47
C ASN A 123 -1.30 22.91 4.98
N ILE A 124 -1.46 23.92 5.85
CA ILE A 124 -1.52 23.71 7.32
C ILE A 124 -2.98 23.60 7.80
N PRO A 125 -3.35 22.58 8.59
CA PRO A 125 -4.70 22.48 9.18
C PRO A 125 -5.06 23.68 10.06
N GLN A 126 -6.31 24.14 10.01
CA GLN A 126 -6.77 25.32 10.77
C GLN A 126 -6.58 25.20 12.28
N ASP A 127 -6.71 23.99 12.83
CA ASP A 127 -6.49 23.75 14.26
C ASP A 127 -5.02 23.96 14.66
N ALA A 128 -4.07 23.53 13.83
CA ALA A 128 -2.65 23.78 14.04
C ALA A 128 -2.32 25.28 13.95
N ILE A 129 -2.97 26.02 13.04
CA ILE A 129 -2.85 27.49 12.95
C ILE A 129 -3.36 28.16 14.24
N LYS A 130 -4.44 27.65 14.84
CA LYS A 130 -4.98 28.16 16.10
C LYS A 130 -4.01 27.92 17.26
N VAL A 131 -3.55 26.67 17.43
CA VAL A 131 -2.55 26.31 18.45
C VAL A 131 -1.30 27.17 18.32
N PHE A 132 -0.83 27.33 17.08
CA PHE A 132 0.30 28.18 16.77
C PHE A 132 0.09 29.64 17.20
N ARG A 133 -1.06 30.26 16.85
CA ARG A 133 -1.37 31.65 17.25
C ARG A 133 -1.40 31.80 18.77
N ASP A 134 -1.99 30.85 19.47
CA ASP A 134 -2.08 30.85 20.92
C ASP A 134 -0.68 30.74 21.55
N ASN A 135 0.18 29.86 21.02
CA ASN A 135 1.57 29.70 21.44
C ASN A 135 2.40 30.98 21.20
N ILE A 136 2.23 31.64 20.05
CA ILE A 136 2.88 32.92 19.74
C ILE A 136 2.40 34.03 20.69
N ALA A 137 1.11 34.07 21.03
CA ALA A 137 0.58 35.04 21.97
C ALA A 137 1.19 34.86 23.37
N LYS A 138 1.21 33.62 23.88
CA LYS A 138 1.85 33.26 25.16
C LYS A 138 3.34 33.66 25.17
N PHE A 139 4.05 33.36 24.08
CA PHE A 139 5.45 33.75 23.92
C PHE A 139 5.65 35.27 23.94
N LYS A 140 4.79 36.03 23.25
CA LYS A 140 4.84 37.49 23.23
C LYS A 140 4.58 38.08 24.61
N ASP A 141 3.64 37.54 25.37
CA ASP A 141 3.36 38.02 26.73
C ASP A 141 4.51 37.72 27.70
N PHE A 142 5.15 36.55 27.58
CA PHE A 142 6.38 36.24 28.29
C PHE A 142 7.49 37.25 27.95
N SER A 143 7.70 37.54 26.65
CA SER A 143 8.75 38.46 26.20
C SER A 143 8.64 39.86 26.81
N LYS A 144 7.41 40.35 27.00
CA LYS A 144 7.15 41.65 27.63
C LYS A 144 7.46 41.63 29.12
N LYS A 145 7.12 40.55 29.82
CA LYS A 145 7.39 40.38 31.26
C LYS A 145 8.89 40.22 31.54
N ALA A 146 9.61 39.45 30.73
CA ALA A 146 11.06 39.23 30.86
C ALA A 146 11.88 40.52 30.65
N ASN A 147 11.44 41.41 29.76
CA ASN A 147 12.03 42.74 29.59
C ASN A 147 11.87 43.66 30.82
N SER A 148 10.97 43.32 31.77
CA SER A 148 10.66 44.15 32.94
C SER A 148 11.19 43.62 34.28
N SER A 149 11.61 42.36 34.39
CA SER A 149 12.07 41.80 35.67
C SER A 149 12.84 40.48 35.52
N GLN A 150 13.99 40.39 36.21
CA GLN A 150 14.92 39.26 36.44
C GLN A 150 16.13 39.14 35.49
N SER A 151 17.17 39.94 35.74
CA SER A 151 18.51 39.80 35.13
C SER A 151 19.32 38.62 35.68
N ASP A 152 19.14 38.25 36.95
CA ASP A 152 20.16 37.50 37.69
C ASP A 152 20.10 35.97 37.49
N SER A 153 18.93 35.38 37.19
CA SER A 153 18.81 33.94 36.85
C SER A 153 19.23 33.65 35.41
N ILE A 154 19.16 34.66 34.54
CA ILE A 154 19.42 34.58 33.09
C ILE A 154 20.92 34.62 32.79
N GLU A 155 21.71 35.31 33.61
CA GLU A 155 23.17 35.43 33.45
C GLU A 155 23.91 34.13 33.81
N SER A 156 23.50 33.42 34.86
CA SER A 156 24.12 32.12 35.22
C SER A 156 24.01 31.06 34.11
N TYR A 157 22.89 31.04 33.39
CA TYR A 157 22.69 30.20 32.19
C TYR A 157 23.48 30.72 30.97
N LEU A 158 23.84 32.01 30.88
CA LEU A 158 24.74 32.51 29.82
C LEU A 158 26.15 31.97 29.94
N ASP A 159 26.66 31.95 31.16
CA ASP A 159 28.04 31.61 31.43
C ASP A 159 28.30 30.11 31.19
N GLU A 160 27.30 29.26 31.46
CA GLU A 160 27.31 27.84 31.08
C GLU A 160 27.25 27.63 29.54
N PHE A 161 26.58 28.52 28.81
CA PHE A 161 26.43 28.47 27.35
C PHE A 161 27.68 28.97 26.60
N ALA A 162 28.32 30.03 27.10
CA ALA A 162 29.46 30.66 26.46
C ALA A 162 30.77 29.88 26.63
N SER A 163 30.85 29.03 27.65
CA SER A 163 32.07 28.30 28.04
C SER A 163 32.33 27.01 27.25
N GLN A 164 31.42 26.57 26.37
CA GLN A 164 31.52 25.31 25.61
C GLN A 164 31.95 25.49 24.13
N LYS A 165 32.59 26.60 23.77
CA LYS A 165 32.99 26.88 22.38
C LYS A 165 34.23 26.10 21.93
N GLY A 166 34.14 25.48 20.76
CA GLY A 166 35.29 24.98 19.99
C GLY A 166 35.25 23.49 19.66
N GLY A 167 34.62 23.13 18.54
CA GLY A 167 34.77 21.80 17.92
C GLY A 167 33.90 21.59 16.67
N ILE A 168 34.30 20.68 15.79
CA ILE A 168 33.50 20.20 14.62
C ILE A 168 32.16 19.53 15.03
N TYR A 169 31.95 19.37 16.33
CA TYR A 169 30.77 18.77 16.97
C TYR A 169 29.97 19.79 17.80
N GLU A 170 30.18 21.09 17.57
CA GLU A 170 29.50 22.18 18.27
C GLU A 170 27.98 22.12 18.02
N PHE A 171 27.21 22.09 19.12
CA PHE A 171 25.77 22.34 19.06
C PHE A 171 25.57 23.83 18.80
N ASP A 172 25.10 24.18 17.61
CA ASP A 172 24.62 25.55 17.39
C ASP A 172 23.45 25.83 18.37
N PRO A 173 23.26 27.09 18.82
CA PRO A 173 22.25 27.44 19.81
C PRO A 173 20.84 26.94 19.49
N ILE A 174 20.46 26.88 18.21
CA ILE A 174 19.15 26.35 17.79
C ILE A 174 19.06 24.85 18.01
N SER A 175 20.10 24.10 17.65
CA SER A 175 20.13 22.66 17.87
C SER A 175 19.92 22.29 19.35
N ARG A 176 20.51 23.05 20.29
CA ARG A 176 20.30 22.84 21.74
C ARG A 176 18.89 23.22 22.20
N ILE A 177 18.30 24.26 21.62
CA ILE A 177 16.91 24.65 21.87
C ILE A 177 15.95 23.55 21.39
N ILE A 178 16.13 23.04 20.17
CA ILE A 178 15.35 21.93 19.61
C ILE A 178 15.45 20.69 20.50
N TYR A 179 16.69 20.32 20.90
CA TYR A 179 16.92 19.18 21.77
C TYR A 179 16.11 19.27 23.07
N GLN A 180 16.22 20.41 23.78
CA GLN A 180 15.53 20.61 25.05
C GLN A 180 14.00 20.63 24.86
N LEU A 181 13.52 21.23 23.78
CA LEU A 181 12.11 21.24 23.45
C LEU A 181 11.51 19.85 23.28
N ILE A 182 12.23 18.99 22.57
CA ILE A 182 11.80 17.62 22.36
C ILE A 182 11.86 16.83 23.67
N THR A 183 12.84 17.09 24.53
CA THR A 183 12.86 16.53 25.90
C THR A 183 11.59 16.91 26.67
N ASP A 184 11.25 18.20 26.70
CA ASP A 184 10.10 18.73 27.43
C ASP A 184 8.79 18.09 26.92
N ILE A 185 8.63 17.98 25.60
CA ILE A 185 7.48 17.31 24.96
C ILE A 185 7.36 15.86 25.45
N LYS A 186 8.47 15.12 25.45
CA LYS A 186 8.48 13.70 25.84
C LYS A 186 8.12 13.51 27.31
N GLU A 187 8.65 14.36 28.18
CA GLU A 187 8.38 14.32 29.63
C GLU A 187 6.92 14.68 29.95
N ASN A 188 6.34 15.66 29.24
CA ASN A 188 4.99 16.13 29.51
C ASN A 188 3.90 15.24 28.88
N SER A 189 4.10 14.78 27.64
CA SER A 189 3.10 14.02 26.90
C SER A 189 3.24 12.49 27.07
N GLY A 190 4.43 12.01 27.45
CA GLY A 190 4.78 10.58 27.43
C GLY A 190 4.92 9.99 26.03
N LYS A 191 4.78 10.79 24.96
CA LYS A 191 4.85 10.34 23.56
C LYS A 191 6.28 10.28 23.06
N GLN A 192 6.54 9.37 22.12
CA GLN A 192 7.78 9.35 21.36
C GLN A 192 7.70 10.35 20.20
N VAL A 193 8.77 11.11 19.94
CA VAL A 193 8.79 12.13 18.90
C VAL A 193 9.45 11.59 17.63
N ILE A 194 8.71 11.61 16.52
CA ILE A 194 9.17 11.16 15.20
C ILE A 194 9.35 12.37 14.29
N LEU A 195 10.57 12.55 13.74
CA LEU A 195 10.79 13.48 12.63
C LEU A 195 10.45 12.79 11.30
N VAL A 196 9.49 13.34 10.57
CA VAL A 196 9.12 12.89 9.22
C VAL A 196 9.67 13.87 8.20
N ILE A 197 10.43 13.37 7.23
CA ILE A 197 10.99 14.18 6.13
C ILE A 197 10.32 13.73 4.83
N GLU A 198 9.38 14.53 4.32
CA GLU A 198 8.59 14.20 3.13
C GLU A 198 9.11 14.86 1.85
N ASP A 199 8.88 14.20 0.71
CA ASP A 199 9.18 14.69 -0.64
C ASP A 199 10.68 15.00 -0.87
N MET A 200 11.56 14.20 -0.25
CA MET A 200 13.01 14.30 -0.45
C MET A 200 13.45 14.05 -1.90
N ASP A 201 12.72 13.28 -2.69
CA ASP A 201 13.07 12.96 -4.07
C ASP A 201 12.68 14.06 -5.09
N ARG A 202 12.22 15.24 -4.61
CA ARG A 202 11.88 16.42 -5.41
C ARG A 202 12.84 17.61 -5.28
N ILE A 203 13.90 17.47 -4.49
CA ILE A 203 14.92 18.52 -4.32
C ILE A 203 16.18 18.19 -5.12
N ASP A 204 17.09 19.16 -5.22
CA ASP A 204 18.39 18.96 -5.84
C ASP A 204 19.10 17.71 -5.28
N PRO A 205 19.68 16.85 -6.13
CA PRO A 205 20.32 15.62 -5.67
C PRO A 205 21.40 15.80 -4.60
N ALA A 206 22.17 16.89 -4.62
CA ALA A 206 23.16 17.17 -3.58
C ALA A 206 22.50 17.44 -2.22
N HIS A 207 21.34 18.10 -2.22
CA HIS A 207 20.54 18.31 -1.02
C HIS A 207 20.06 16.99 -0.42
N ILE A 208 19.58 16.05 -1.24
CA ILE A 208 19.13 14.72 -0.79
C ILE A 208 20.24 14.03 0.01
N PHE A 209 21.42 13.90 -0.59
CA PHE A 209 22.53 13.18 0.03
C PHE A 209 23.13 13.94 1.20
N ARG A 210 23.09 15.27 1.19
CA ARG A 210 23.51 16.11 2.31
C ARG A 210 22.62 15.91 3.54
N ILE A 211 21.29 15.86 3.35
CA ILE A 211 20.33 15.54 4.42
C ILE A 211 20.59 14.13 4.96
N LEU A 212 20.70 13.13 4.09
CA LEU A 212 21.01 11.74 4.48
C LEU A 212 22.30 11.64 5.28
N ASN A 213 23.38 12.28 4.83
CA ASN A 213 24.68 12.26 5.51
C ASN A 213 24.60 12.89 6.90
N VAL A 214 23.87 13.99 7.06
CA VAL A 214 23.75 14.66 8.36
C VAL A 214 22.96 13.83 9.35
N PHE A 215 21.81 13.28 8.95
CA PHE A 215 21.03 12.42 9.85
C PHE A 215 21.67 11.05 10.08
N SER A 216 22.57 10.61 9.20
CA SER A 216 23.44 9.45 9.46
C SER A 216 24.51 9.77 10.49
N ALA A 217 25.29 10.83 10.28
CA ALA A 217 26.42 11.20 11.14
C ALA A 217 26.01 11.66 12.54
N HIS A 218 24.83 12.29 12.69
CA HIS A 218 24.32 12.73 13.98
C HIS A 218 23.74 11.63 14.86
N TRP A 219 23.63 10.40 14.35
CA TRP A 219 23.27 9.22 15.12
C TRP A 219 24.51 8.47 15.65
N ASP A 220 25.68 8.68 15.02
CA ASP A 220 26.98 8.14 15.44
C ASP A 220 27.64 8.96 16.56
N MET A 221 26.93 9.94 17.16
CA MET A 221 27.36 10.64 18.38
C MET A 221 27.28 9.68 19.58
N GLN A 222 28.22 8.74 19.65
CA GLN A 222 28.42 7.89 20.82
C GLN A 222 28.97 8.72 21.97
N ASP A 223 28.11 9.00 22.94
CA ASP A 223 28.50 9.19 24.32
C ASP A 223 28.81 7.78 24.88
N TYR A 224 30.10 7.42 24.93
CA TYR A 224 30.62 6.10 25.34
C TYR A 224 30.50 5.84 26.87
N SER A 225 29.47 6.37 27.54
CA SER A 225 29.24 6.10 28.95
C SER A 225 28.56 4.74 29.16
N GLU A 226 29.12 3.93 30.08
CA GLU A 226 28.65 2.57 30.40
C GLU A 226 27.15 2.48 30.76
N GLN A 227 26.57 3.59 31.24
CA GLN A 227 25.15 3.68 31.63
C GLN A 227 24.19 3.69 30.42
N LYS A 228 24.61 4.18 29.25
CA LYS A 228 23.77 4.19 28.02
C LYS A 228 23.92 2.91 27.20
N LEU A 229 25.02 2.17 27.35
CA LEU A 229 25.22 0.86 26.70
C LEU A 229 24.28 -0.23 27.28
N ALA A 230 23.76 -0.04 28.50
CA ALA A 230 22.87 -1.00 29.15
C ALA A 230 21.38 -0.90 28.70
N TYR A 231 20.96 0.23 28.13
CA TYR A 231 19.54 0.52 27.79
C TYR A 231 19.34 1.31 26.46
N GLY A 232 20.39 1.45 25.64
CA GLY A 232 20.54 2.59 24.72
C GLY A 232 19.74 2.58 23.42
N ASN A 233 18.83 3.54 23.30
CA ASN A 233 18.56 4.18 22.01
C ASN A 233 19.64 5.27 21.80
N PRO A 234 20.36 5.32 20.68
CA PRO A 234 21.36 6.36 20.46
C PRO A 234 20.65 7.73 20.39
N LEU A 235 21.07 8.67 21.22
CA LEU A 235 20.56 10.04 21.21
C LEU A 235 21.07 10.74 19.95
N ASN A 236 20.20 11.03 18.99
CA ASN A 236 20.57 11.95 17.91
C ASN A 236 20.68 13.38 18.42
N LYS A 237 21.39 14.22 17.65
CA LYS A 237 21.63 15.65 17.92
C LYS A 237 20.38 16.46 18.32
N TYR A 238 19.17 16.03 17.95
CA TYR A 238 17.94 16.77 18.22
C TYR A 238 17.00 16.06 19.21
N ASN A 239 17.41 14.93 19.81
CA ASN A 239 16.62 14.13 20.74
C ASN A 239 15.35 13.46 20.16
N PHE A 240 15.22 13.34 18.84
CA PHE A 240 14.11 12.57 18.26
C PHE A 240 14.19 11.11 18.69
N ASP A 241 13.07 10.44 18.92
CA ASP A 241 13.08 8.99 19.14
C ASP A 241 13.26 8.24 17.82
N LYS A 242 12.71 8.79 16.73
CA LYS A 242 12.76 8.19 15.39
C LYS A 242 12.86 9.23 14.29
N ILE A 243 13.49 8.86 13.17
CA ILE A 243 13.48 9.63 11.91
C ILE A 243 12.89 8.74 10.83
N LEU A 244 11.89 9.24 10.13
CA LEU A 244 11.24 8.58 9.01
C LEU A 244 11.45 9.40 7.74
N LEU A 245 12.16 8.84 6.77
CA LEU A 245 12.26 9.42 5.43
C LEU A 245 11.11 8.91 4.58
N VAL A 246 10.50 9.81 3.82
CA VAL A 246 9.35 9.51 2.97
C VAL A 246 9.69 9.96 1.55
N CYS A 247 9.98 8.99 0.68
CA CYS A 247 10.49 9.24 -0.68
C CYS A 247 10.16 8.07 -1.62
N HIS A 248 10.46 8.18 -2.91
CA HIS A 248 10.53 7.01 -3.78
C HIS A 248 11.94 6.40 -3.71
N PHE A 249 12.13 5.31 -2.96
CA PHE A 249 13.46 4.76 -2.67
C PHE A 249 14.25 4.38 -3.93
N GLN A 250 13.58 3.75 -4.90
CA GLN A 250 14.23 3.40 -6.17
C GLN A 250 14.65 4.64 -6.97
N ASN A 251 13.92 5.75 -6.89
CA ASN A 251 14.33 7.00 -7.51
C ASN A 251 15.59 7.57 -6.84
N ILE A 252 15.67 7.55 -5.50
CA ILE A 252 16.88 7.95 -4.75
C ILE A 252 18.08 7.08 -5.17
N ARG A 253 17.89 5.77 -5.31
CA ARG A 253 18.92 4.84 -5.81
C ARG A 253 19.38 5.20 -7.22
N ASN A 254 18.45 5.47 -8.12
CA ASN A 254 18.77 5.84 -9.50
C ASN A 254 19.55 7.16 -9.55
N ILE A 255 19.13 8.17 -8.78
CA ILE A 255 19.82 9.45 -8.64
C ILE A 255 21.24 9.25 -8.09
N PHE A 256 21.41 8.38 -7.09
CA PHE A 256 22.72 8.06 -6.54
C PHE A 256 23.66 7.48 -7.60
N HIS A 257 23.20 6.46 -8.33
CA HIS A 257 24.00 5.86 -9.40
C HIS A 257 24.27 6.81 -10.56
N HIS A 258 23.36 7.75 -10.84
CA HIS A 258 23.59 8.80 -11.82
C HIS A 258 24.73 9.75 -11.41
N LEU A 259 24.79 10.14 -10.12
CA LEU A 259 25.82 11.06 -9.63
C LEU A 259 27.17 10.40 -9.34
N TYR A 260 27.15 9.22 -8.72
CA TYR A 260 28.36 8.57 -8.20
C TYR A 260 28.84 7.41 -9.08
N GLY A 261 28.00 6.93 -9.99
CA GLY A 261 28.30 5.85 -10.95
C GLY A 261 27.50 4.57 -10.69
N GLU A 262 27.18 3.83 -11.75
CA GLU A 262 26.37 2.61 -11.66
C GLU A 262 27.00 1.51 -10.77
N ARG A 263 28.33 1.46 -10.70
CA ARG A 263 29.08 0.46 -9.92
C ARG A 263 29.30 0.81 -8.45
N THR A 264 28.81 1.96 -7.98
CA THR A 264 28.97 2.34 -6.56
C THR A 264 27.97 1.63 -5.67
N ASP A 265 28.37 1.33 -4.44
CA ASP A 265 27.54 0.59 -3.48
C ASP A 265 26.49 1.50 -2.80
N PHE A 266 25.32 1.63 -3.44
CA PHE A 266 24.18 2.35 -2.87
C PHE A 266 23.69 1.69 -1.57
N THR A 267 23.68 0.36 -1.51
CA THR A 267 23.22 -0.39 -0.33
C THR A 267 24.11 -0.06 0.86
N GLY A 268 25.43 -0.17 0.72
CA GLY A 268 26.37 0.22 1.77
C GLY A 268 26.26 1.69 2.17
N TYR A 269 25.98 2.59 1.22
CA TYR A 269 25.71 4.00 1.52
C TYR A 269 24.45 4.19 2.37
N ILE A 270 23.30 3.68 1.92
CA ILE A 270 22.01 3.93 2.57
C ILE A 270 21.88 3.19 3.92
N HIS A 271 22.58 2.07 4.08
CA HIS A 271 22.66 1.34 5.36
C HIS A 271 23.29 2.17 6.50
N LYS A 272 24.08 3.21 6.18
CA LYS A 272 24.57 4.17 7.19
C LYS A 272 23.43 4.98 7.81
N PHE A 273 22.39 5.25 7.03
CA PHE A 273 21.18 5.91 7.50
C PHE A 273 20.18 4.91 8.10
N SER A 274 19.78 3.88 7.36
CA SER A 274 18.75 2.91 7.79
C SER A 274 19.26 1.51 7.58
N SER A 275 19.43 0.75 8.67
CA SER A 275 19.84 -0.66 8.59
C SER A 275 18.71 -1.61 8.18
N SER A 276 17.46 -1.15 8.25
CA SER A 276 16.29 -1.91 7.81
C SER A 276 16.00 -1.69 6.33
N THR A 277 15.38 -2.69 5.73
CA THR A 277 14.75 -2.57 4.40
C THR A 277 13.69 -1.47 4.43
N PRO A 278 13.60 -0.63 3.38
CA PRO A 278 12.50 0.33 3.24
C PRO A 278 11.15 -0.37 3.33
N TYR A 279 10.18 0.31 3.94
CA TYR A 279 8.78 -0.09 3.90
C TYR A 279 8.18 0.37 2.57
N GLU A 280 7.96 -0.56 1.64
CA GLU A 280 7.32 -0.25 0.36
C GLU A 280 5.80 -0.15 0.53
N TYR A 281 5.22 0.93 0.00
CA TYR A 281 3.79 1.18 0.07
C TYR A 281 3.26 1.66 -1.29
N SER A 282 2.15 1.06 -1.71
CA SER A 282 1.36 1.45 -2.87
C SER A 282 -0.11 1.26 -2.54
N LEU A 283 -0.91 2.34 -2.61
CA LEU A 283 -2.35 2.22 -2.41
C LEU A 283 -3.00 1.29 -3.44
N ASN A 284 -2.46 1.23 -4.66
CA ASN A 284 -2.95 0.34 -5.71
C ASN A 284 -2.75 -1.12 -5.32
N ASP A 285 -1.57 -1.47 -4.82
CA ASP A 285 -1.24 -2.84 -4.40
C ASP A 285 -2.15 -3.29 -3.25
N VAL A 286 -2.42 -2.38 -2.30
CA VAL A 286 -3.35 -2.61 -1.18
C VAL A 286 -4.77 -2.89 -1.67
N ILE A 287 -5.24 -2.09 -2.65
CA ILE A 287 -6.58 -2.29 -3.21
C ILE A 287 -6.62 -3.57 -4.05
N GLU A 288 -5.59 -3.86 -4.83
CA GLU A 288 -5.51 -5.08 -5.63
C GLU A 288 -5.57 -6.33 -4.76
N GLU A 289 -4.77 -6.38 -3.69
CA GLU A 289 -4.82 -7.46 -2.70
C GLU A 289 -6.21 -7.56 -2.06
N TRP A 290 -6.82 -6.43 -1.70
CA TRP A 290 -8.19 -6.43 -1.18
C TRP A 290 -9.19 -7.03 -2.17
N VAL A 291 -9.13 -6.64 -3.45
CA VAL A 291 -9.98 -7.19 -4.52
C VAL A 291 -9.74 -8.69 -4.65
N LEU A 292 -8.47 -9.11 -4.69
CA LEU A 292 -8.08 -10.51 -4.77
C LEU A 292 -8.70 -11.33 -3.63
N GLN A 293 -8.67 -10.81 -2.40
CA GLN A 293 -9.28 -11.47 -1.25
C GLN A 293 -10.80 -11.61 -1.36
N LYS A 294 -11.49 -10.65 -2.02
CA LYS A 294 -12.95 -10.69 -2.23
C LYS A 294 -13.39 -11.55 -3.41
N ILE A 295 -12.50 -11.91 -4.35
CA ILE A 295 -12.85 -12.82 -5.43
C ILE A 295 -13.36 -14.16 -4.85
N PRO A 296 -14.50 -14.69 -5.31
CA PRO A 296 -15.17 -15.85 -4.70
C PRO A 296 -14.55 -17.20 -5.10
N PHE A 297 -13.50 -17.20 -5.91
CA PHE A 297 -12.84 -18.43 -6.38
C PHE A 297 -11.70 -18.85 -5.45
N SER A 298 -11.37 -20.14 -5.47
CA SER A 298 -10.24 -20.66 -4.69
C SER A 298 -8.92 -20.09 -5.19
N LYS A 299 -8.23 -19.33 -4.33
CA LYS A 299 -6.90 -18.77 -4.62
C LYS A 299 -5.82 -19.84 -4.62
N ASP A 300 -6.01 -20.93 -3.87
CA ASP A 300 -5.07 -22.05 -3.82
C ASP A 300 -5.13 -22.87 -5.12
N THR A 301 -6.33 -23.08 -5.67
CA THR A 301 -6.54 -23.87 -6.89
C THR A 301 -6.37 -23.03 -8.16
N PHE A 302 -6.83 -21.78 -8.16
CA PHE A 302 -6.90 -20.94 -9.36
C PHE A 302 -6.23 -19.55 -9.20
N PRO A 303 -4.97 -19.46 -8.70
CA PRO A 303 -4.34 -18.17 -8.44
C PRO A 303 -4.22 -17.29 -9.70
N ALA A 304 -3.87 -17.86 -10.86
CA ALA A 304 -3.69 -17.09 -12.10
C ALA A 304 -5.02 -16.53 -12.64
N ILE A 305 -6.15 -17.21 -12.38
CA ILE A 305 -7.48 -16.70 -12.73
C ILE A 305 -7.87 -15.54 -11.81
N CYS A 306 -7.65 -15.70 -10.50
CA CYS A 306 -7.94 -14.67 -9.50
C CYS A 306 -7.08 -13.41 -9.72
N GLU A 307 -5.78 -13.56 -9.93
CA GLU A 307 -4.85 -12.47 -10.25
C GLU A 307 -5.25 -11.76 -11.54
N ARG A 308 -5.53 -12.51 -12.61
CA ARG A 308 -5.98 -11.93 -13.88
C ARG A 308 -7.27 -11.12 -13.73
N LEU A 309 -8.21 -11.65 -12.95
CA LEU A 309 -9.48 -10.97 -12.71
C LEU A 309 -9.29 -9.69 -11.86
N ALA A 310 -8.45 -9.74 -10.83
CA ALA A 310 -8.13 -8.58 -10.01
C ALA A 310 -7.47 -7.46 -10.83
N ASP A 311 -6.45 -7.78 -11.63
CA ASP A 311 -5.76 -6.83 -12.54
C ASP A 311 -6.75 -6.16 -13.52
N LEU A 312 -7.61 -6.95 -14.16
CA LEU A 312 -8.60 -6.40 -15.11
C LEU A 312 -9.65 -5.51 -14.42
N ILE A 313 -10.11 -5.89 -13.23
CA ILE A 313 -11.01 -5.05 -12.43
C ILE A 313 -10.30 -3.74 -12.08
N MET A 314 -9.06 -3.80 -11.60
CA MET A 314 -8.28 -2.62 -11.23
C MET A 314 -8.10 -1.65 -12.40
N ARG A 315 -7.77 -2.14 -13.60
CA ARG A 315 -7.65 -1.30 -14.81
C ARG A 315 -8.92 -0.55 -15.18
N LYS A 316 -10.09 -1.15 -14.95
CA LYS A 316 -11.39 -0.49 -15.22
C LYS A 316 -11.65 0.65 -14.23
N TYR A 317 -10.99 0.66 -13.08
CA TYR A 317 -11.16 1.64 -12.01
C TYR A 317 -9.94 2.57 -11.80
N GLU A 318 -8.94 2.50 -12.67
CA GLU A 318 -7.67 3.24 -12.57
C GLU A 318 -7.84 4.77 -12.57
N ASN A 319 -8.88 5.29 -13.23
CA ASN A 319 -9.21 6.73 -13.25
C ASN A 319 -9.94 7.17 -11.96
N CYS A 320 -9.16 7.55 -10.95
CA CYS A 320 -9.62 7.80 -9.59
C CYS A 320 -10.04 9.25 -9.30
N GLU A 321 -11.27 9.63 -9.69
CA GLU A 321 -11.99 10.70 -8.97
C GLU A 321 -12.86 10.13 -7.83
N ASN A 322 -13.19 8.83 -7.86
CA ASN A 322 -14.18 8.20 -6.97
C ASN A 322 -13.72 6.85 -6.38
N ILE A 323 -12.46 6.74 -5.95
CA ILE A 323 -11.87 5.48 -5.46
C ILE A 323 -12.71 4.77 -4.39
N ILE A 324 -13.30 5.52 -3.45
CA ILE A 324 -14.15 4.98 -2.38
C ILE A 324 -15.42 4.36 -2.95
N THR A 325 -16.09 5.04 -3.88
CA THR A 325 -17.31 4.53 -4.53
C THR A 325 -17.00 3.27 -5.33
N ASN A 326 -15.85 3.24 -6.01
CA ASN A 326 -15.38 2.09 -6.77
C ASN A 326 -15.13 0.90 -5.85
N ILE A 327 -14.39 1.07 -4.75
CA ILE A 327 -14.12 0.00 -3.78
C ILE A 327 -15.41 -0.54 -3.18
N ARG A 328 -16.37 0.32 -2.82
CA ARG A 328 -17.69 -0.12 -2.32
C ARG A 328 -18.45 -0.93 -3.35
N HIS A 329 -18.49 -0.47 -4.60
CA HIS A 329 -19.15 -1.19 -5.69
C HIS A 329 -18.51 -2.57 -5.90
N ILE A 330 -17.18 -2.63 -5.99
CA ILE A 330 -16.42 -3.86 -6.15
C ILE A 330 -16.72 -4.82 -4.99
N THR A 331 -16.64 -4.32 -3.76
CA THR A 331 -16.83 -5.12 -2.54
C THR A 331 -18.26 -5.66 -2.45
N ASN A 332 -19.27 -4.81 -2.69
CA ASN A 332 -20.67 -5.21 -2.63
C ASN A 332 -20.99 -6.30 -3.65
N PHE A 333 -20.46 -6.18 -4.88
CA PHE A 333 -20.74 -7.14 -5.94
C PHE A 333 -20.01 -8.47 -5.72
N LEU A 334 -18.71 -8.45 -5.38
CA LEU A 334 -17.93 -9.69 -5.25
C LEU A 334 -18.37 -10.57 -4.06
N ILE A 335 -18.97 -9.98 -3.02
CA ILE A 335 -19.43 -10.69 -1.82
C ILE A 335 -20.86 -11.24 -1.96
N GLN A 336 -21.63 -10.81 -2.96
CA GLN A 336 -23.01 -11.24 -3.10
C GLN A 336 -23.11 -12.76 -3.35
N SER A 337 -24.09 -13.41 -2.73
CA SER A 337 -24.37 -14.84 -2.94
C SER A 337 -25.24 -15.09 -4.16
N ASP A 338 -26.08 -14.12 -4.53
CA ASP A 338 -27.08 -14.26 -5.56
C ASP A 338 -26.64 -13.55 -6.84
N TYR A 339 -26.01 -14.32 -7.73
CA TYR A 339 -25.70 -13.89 -9.08
C TYR A 339 -26.95 -13.98 -9.96
N ASN A 340 -27.15 -12.99 -10.83
CA ASN A 340 -28.27 -12.93 -11.77
C ASN A 340 -28.09 -13.93 -12.93
N ILE A 341 -28.23 -15.22 -12.61
CA ILE A 341 -28.03 -16.35 -13.53
C ILE A 341 -29.37 -17.09 -13.69
N ARG A 342 -29.75 -17.37 -14.94
CA ARG A 342 -30.89 -18.23 -15.26
C ARG A 342 -30.63 -19.63 -14.71
N LYS A 343 -31.54 -20.20 -13.91
CA LYS A 343 -31.39 -21.56 -13.37
C LYS A 343 -32.01 -22.56 -14.35
N GLU A 344 -31.18 -23.09 -15.22
CA GLU A 344 -31.55 -24.02 -16.28
C GLU A 344 -30.60 -25.22 -16.26
N ASP A 345 -31.08 -26.34 -16.77
CA ASP A 345 -30.28 -27.55 -16.95
C ASP A 345 -29.89 -27.64 -18.42
N ILE A 346 -28.60 -27.67 -18.72
CA ILE A 346 -28.08 -27.83 -20.08
C ILE A 346 -27.90 -29.34 -20.32
N PRO A 347 -28.79 -29.98 -21.09
CA PRO A 347 -28.62 -31.37 -21.46
C PRO A 347 -27.47 -31.52 -22.45
N PRO A 348 -26.88 -32.72 -22.55
CA PRO A 348 -25.97 -33.05 -23.62
C PRO A 348 -26.79 -33.21 -24.92
N TYR A 349 -26.64 -32.27 -25.86
CA TYR A 349 -27.34 -32.35 -27.14
C TYR A 349 -26.87 -33.55 -27.97
N SER A 350 -27.80 -34.39 -28.40
CA SER A 350 -27.59 -35.38 -29.47
C SER A 350 -28.56 -35.14 -30.64
N TRP A 351 -28.01 -35.00 -31.85
CA TRP A 351 -28.76 -34.83 -33.10
C TRP A 351 -29.40 -36.13 -33.62
N GLN A 352 -30.09 -36.88 -32.74
CA GLN A 352 -30.96 -37.97 -33.16
C GLN A 352 -32.28 -37.91 -32.37
N ASN A 353 -33.34 -37.46 -33.07
CA ASN A 353 -34.75 -37.63 -32.73
C ASN A 353 -35.10 -37.69 -31.22
N GLY A 354 -34.96 -36.57 -30.52
CA GLY A 354 -35.66 -36.33 -29.26
C GLY A 354 -35.29 -37.21 -28.06
N TYR A 355 -34.22 -38.00 -28.15
CA TYR A 355 -33.60 -38.68 -27.01
C TYR A 355 -32.26 -38.01 -26.68
N ASN A 356 -32.13 -37.45 -25.48
CA ASN A 356 -30.88 -36.93 -24.94
C ASN A 356 -29.97 -38.12 -24.59
N GLY A 357 -29.24 -38.66 -25.57
CA GLY A 357 -28.58 -39.97 -25.50
C GLY A 357 -27.56 -40.19 -24.37
N TYR A 358 -27.32 -39.20 -23.51
CA TYR A 358 -26.49 -39.33 -22.32
C TYR A 358 -27.26 -39.11 -21.02
N ASN A 359 -26.81 -39.78 -19.96
CA ASN A 359 -27.45 -39.83 -18.65
C ASN A 359 -27.04 -38.67 -17.72
N TYR A 360 -26.52 -37.55 -18.25
CA TYR A 360 -26.06 -36.44 -17.43
C TYR A 360 -26.53 -35.09 -17.96
N TYR A 361 -26.36 -34.02 -17.19
CA TYR A 361 -26.50 -32.62 -17.62
C TYR A 361 -25.58 -31.71 -16.78
N ILE A 362 -25.38 -30.46 -17.21
CA ILE A 362 -24.71 -29.43 -16.41
C ILE A 362 -25.71 -28.34 -16.03
N SER A 363 -25.68 -27.87 -14.78
CA SER A 363 -26.48 -26.68 -14.41
C SER A 363 -25.81 -25.43 -14.93
N THR A 364 -26.61 -24.48 -15.41
CA THR A 364 -26.16 -23.12 -15.72
C THR A 364 -25.67 -22.37 -14.49
N TYR A 365 -26.09 -22.72 -13.27
CA TYR A 365 -25.59 -22.10 -12.05
C TYR A 365 -24.29 -22.78 -11.60
N ASN A 366 -23.16 -22.30 -12.11
CA ASN A 366 -21.84 -22.88 -11.90
C ASN A 366 -20.73 -21.82 -11.85
N GLN A 367 -19.50 -22.21 -11.52
CA GLN A 367 -18.40 -21.25 -11.35
C GLN A 367 -18.04 -20.45 -12.63
N VAL A 368 -18.31 -21.00 -13.82
CA VAL A 368 -18.05 -20.33 -15.10
C VAL A 368 -19.06 -19.23 -15.34
N THR A 369 -20.35 -19.47 -15.11
CA THR A 369 -21.36 -18.42 -15.20
C THR A 369 -21.22 -17.37 -14.10
N HIS A 370 -20.74 -17.75 -12.90
CA HIS A 370 -20.36 -16.79 -11.86
C HIS A 370 -19.23 -15.86 -12.33
N LEU A 371 -18.17 -16.42 -12.94
CA LEU A 371 -17.09 -15.64 -13.54
C LEU A 371 -17.64 -14.67 -14.59
N LEU A 372 -18.47 -15.16 -15.51
CA LEU A 372 -19.07 -14.32 -16.56
C LEU A 372 -19.95 -13.20 -15.99
N CYS A 373 -20.70 -13.43 -14.90
CA CYS A 373 -21.41 -12.36 -14.21
C CYS A 373 -20.46 -11.28 -13.68
N ILE A 374 -19.33 -11.69 -13.11
CA ILE A 374 -18.30 -10.75 -12.63
C ILE A 374 -17.74 -9.94 -13.80
N LEU A 375 -17.35 -10.61 -14.89
CA LEU A 375 -16.82 -9.94 -16.08
C LEU A 375 -17.83 -8.92 -16.64
N LYS A 376 -19.10 -9.32 -16.81
CA LYS A 376 -20.18 -8.45 -17.32
C LYS A 376 -20.40 -7.24 -16.41
N ASN A 377 -20.43 -7.42 -15.10
CA ASN A 377 -20.68 -6.32 -14.16
C ASN A 377 -19.54 -5.29 -14.14
N PHE A 378 -18.30 -5.73 -14.34
CA PHE A 378 -17.15 -4.84 -14.40
C PHE A 378 -16.81 -4.36 -15.82
N GLY A 379 -17.66 -4.67 -16.82
CA GLY A 379 -17.45 -4.25 -18.21
C GLY A 379 -16.17 -4.84 -18.82
N ILE A 380 -15.80 -6.04 -18.40
CA ILE A 380 -14.66 -6.80 -18.92
C ILE A 380 -15.20 -7.78 -19.96
N SER A 381 -14.68 -7.73 -21.19
CA SER A 381 -15.10 -8.68 -22.23
C SER A 381 -14.41 -10.04 -22.06
N ILE A 382 -15.01 -11.11 -22.61
CA ILE A 382 -14.39 -12.44 -22.65
C ILE A 382 -13.01 -12.37 -23.33
N ASN A 383 -12.88 -11.59 -24.40
CA ASN A 383 -11.61 -11.43 -25.12
C ASN A 383 -10.55 -10.73 -24.26
N GLU A 384 -10.91 -9.68 -23.53
CA GLU A 384 -10.01 -9.05 -22.56
C GLU A 384 -9.57 -10.04 -21.46
N PHE A 385 -10.49 -10.87 -20.96
CA PHE A 385 -10.16 -11.89 -19.96
C PHE A 385 -9.20 -12.95 -20.50
N LEU A 386 -9.43 -13.42 -21.73
CA LEU A 386 -8.64 -14.47 -22.38
C LEU A 386 -7.30 -14.00 -22.95
N ASP A 387 -7.05 -12.70 -23.08
CA ASP A 387 -5.80 -12.12 -23.59
C ASP A 387 -4.64 -12.20 -22.57
N SER A 388 -4.32 -13.42 -22.13
CA SER A 388 -3.20 -13.73 -21.24
C SER A 388 -2.05 -14.36 -22.02
N GLN A 389 -0.83 -13.92 -21.74
CA GLN A 389 0.39 -14.47 -22.36
C GLN A 389 0.96 -15.68 -21.59
N THR A 390 0.28 -16.14 -20.52
CA THR A 390 0.82 -17.18 -19.63
C THR A 390 0.18 -18.54 -19.89
N ASP A 391 0.98 -19.56 -20.15
CA ASP A 391 0.48 -20.94 -20.31
C ASP A 391 -0.20 -21.46 -19.03
N LEU A 392 0.27 -21.03 -17.86
CA LEU A 392 -0.32 -21.36 -16.56
C LEU A 392 -1.78 -20.92 -16.44
N PHE A 393 -2.12 -19.73 -16.97
CA PHE A 393 -3.49 -19.24 -16.97
C PHE A 393 -4.42 -20.16 -17.77
N TYR A 394 -4.03 -20.57 -18.97
CA TYR A 394 -4.87 -21.45 -19.80
C TYR A 394 -5.00 -22.86 -19.21
N TYR A 395 -3.96 -23.35 -18.52
CA TYR A 395 -4.04 -24.61 -17.78
C TYR A 395 -5.07 -24.53 -16.66
N GLN A 396 -5.00 -23.50 -15.82
CA GLN A 396 -6.00 -23.28 -14.75
C GLN A 396 -7.38 -23.02 -15.33
N LEU A 397 -7.50 -22.29 -16.43
CA LEU A 397 -8.77 -22.03 -17.09
C LEU A 397 -9.40 -23.33 -17.61
N CYS A 398 -8.61 -24.28 -18.10
CA CYS A 398 -9.12 -25.59 -18.49
C CYS A 398 -9.76 -26.32 -17.29
N GLN A 399 -9.08 -26.34 -16.15
CA GLN A 399 -9.61 -26.92 -14.92
C GLN A 399 -10.84 -26.15 -14.40
N PHE A 400 -10.83 -24.82 -14.52
CA PHE A 400 -11.91 -23.95 -14.10
C PHE A 400 -13.17 -24.11 -14.97
N ILE A 401 -13.03 -24.32 -16.26
CA ILE A 401 -14.16 -24.67 -17.13
C ILE A 401 -14.74 -26.04 -16.76
N GLY A 402 -13.87 -27.02 -16.44
CA GLY A 402 -14.25 -28.28 -15.80
C GLY A 402 -15.42 -28.99 -16.51
N GLN A 403 -16.55 -29.15 -15.82
CA GLN A 403 -17.75 -29.80 -16.36
C GLN A 403 -18.31 -29.14 -17.63
N CYS A 404 -18.02 -27.85 -17.86
CA CYS A 404 -18.50 -27.13 -19.04
C CYS A 404 -17.79 -27.59 -20.33
N TRP A 405 -16.73 -28.41 -20.24
CA TRP A 405 -16.20 -29.09 -21.43
C TRP A 405 -17.19 -30.06 -22.06
N LEU A 406 -18.15 -30.59 -21.29
CA LEU A 406 -19.13 -31.58 -21.76
C LEU A 406 -20.07 -31.04 -22.85
N ILE A 407 -20.21 -29.72 -22.97
CA ILE A 407 -21.02 -29.06 -24.00
C ILE A 407 -20.21 -28.69 -25.25
N TYR A 408 -18.88 -28.56 -25.15
CA TYR A 408 -18.05 -28.06 -26.25
C TYR A 408 -18.14 -28.88 -27.56
N PRO A 409 -18.17 -30.23 -27.55
CA PRO A 409 -18.36 -31.01 -28.78
C PRO A 409 -19.59 -30.62 -29.58
N GLN A 410 -20.60 -30.04 -28.93
CA GLN A 410 -21.88 -29.65 -29.52
C GLN A 410 -21.81 -28.24 -30.12
N LEU A 411 -20.93 -27.37 -29.60
CA LEU A 411 -20.78 -25.98 -30.04
C LEU A 411 -19.86 -25.83 -31.27
N ASN A 412 -19.00 -26.81 -31.51
CA ASN A 412 -17.99 -26.80 -32.58
C ASN A 412 -18.48 -27.42 -33.91
N ILE A 413 -19.80 -27.59 -34.10
CA ILE A 413 -20.36 -28.36 -35.23
C ILE A 413 -20.65 -27.44 -36.42
N ASP A 414 -19.71 -27.41 -37.37
CA ASP A 414 -20.05 -27.29 -38.78
C ASP A 414 -20.93 -28.48 -39.18
N SER A 415 -21.98 -28.24 -39.95
CA SER A 415 -23.20 -29.05 -40.16
C SER A 415 -23.07 -30.47 -40.76
N ASP A 416 -22.01 -31.24 -40.50
CA ASP A 416 -21.87 -32.66 -40.89
C ASP A 416 -21.31 -33.54 -39.76
N SER A 417 -22.16 -34.42 -39.23
CA SER A 417 -21.95 -35.27 -38.04
C SER A 417 -20.84 -36.34 -38.11
N SER A 418 -20.06 -36.41 -39.21
CA SER A 418 -18.95 -37.36 -39.36
C SER A 418 -17.58 -36.81 -38.91
N LYS A 419 -17.51 -35.55 -38.46
CA LYS A 419 -16.26 -34.83 -38.16
C LYS A 419 -16.05 -34.42 -36.68
N CYS A 420 -16.87 -34.90 -35.74
CA CYS A 420 -16.65 -34.57 -34.33
C CYS A 420 -15.35 -35.22 -33.85
N LYS A 421 -14.33 -34.41 -33.51
CA LYS A 421 -12.99 -34.88 -33.15
C LYS A 421 -12.99 -35.76 -31.89
N PHE A 422 -13.95 -35.59 -30.99
CA PHE A 422 -14.07 -36.36 -29.76
C PHE A 422 -15.49 -36.30 -29.16
N ARG A 423 -15.83 -37.21 -28.26
CA ARG A 423 -17.12 -37.25 -27.54
C ARG A 423 -16.95 -37.67 -26.09
N PHE A 424 -17.98 -37.46 -25.27
CA PHE A 424 -18.02 -37.90 -23.87
C PHE A 424 -19.02 -39.04 -23.70
N SER A 425 -18.69 -40.04 -22.87
CA SER A 425 -19.58 -41.15 -22.53
C SER A 425 -20.65 -40.78 -21.49
N ASN A 426 -21.55 -41.70 -21.20
CA ASN A 426 -22.38 -41.64 -19.98
C ASN A 426 -21.51 -41.50 -18.72
N CYS A 427 -22.06 -40.82 -17.71
CA CYS A 427 -21.53 -40.80 -16.36
C CYS A 427 -21.82 -42.15 -15.68
N ASN A 428 -20.77 -42.83 -15.24
CA ASN A 428 -20.87 -44.08 -14.46
C ASN A 428 -19.89 -44.02 -13.30
N ASP A 429 -20.37 -44.25 -12.08
CA ASP A 429 -19.57 -44.21 -10.84
C ASP A 429 -18.63 -43.01 -10.78
N ASP A 430 -19.19 -41.79 -10.90
CA ASP A 430 -18.44 -40.52 -10.87
C ASP A 430 -17.31 -40.43 -11.93
N THR A 431 -17.43 -41.18 -13.04
CA THR A 431 -16.47 -41.17 -14.14
C THR A 431 -17.18 -40.93 -15.49
N ILE A 432 -16.60 -40.07 -16.32
CA ILE A 432 -16.97 -39.85 -17.72
C ILE A 432 -15.75 -40.14 -18.59
N ILE A 433 -15.92 -40.83 -19.72
CA ILE A 433 -14.84 -41.15 -20.64
C ILE A 433 -14.85 -40.16 -21.80
N CYS A 434 -13.72 -39.51 -22.05
CA CYS A 434 -13.48 -38.75 -23.28
C CYS A 434 -12.91 -39.69 -24.36
N GLU A 435 -13.56 -39.76 -25.52
CA GLU A 435 -13.25 -40.69 -26.61
C GLU A 435 -12.86 -39.93 -27.88
N TRP A 436 -11.70 -40.25 -28.47
CA TRP A 436 -11.24 -39.70 -29.77
C TRP A 436 -10.30 -40.69 -30.46
N ASP A 437 -10.38 -40.88 -31.78
CA ASP A 437 -9.44 -41.70 -32.58
C ASP A 437 -9.03 -43.07 -31.97
N ASN A 438 -9.95 -43.74 -31.28
CA ASN A 438 -9.77 -45.00 -30.51
C ASN A 438 -9.00 -44.89 -29.19
N TYR A 439 -8.70 -43.68 -28.72
CA TYR A 439 -8.26 -43.38 -27.36
C TYR A 439 -9.46 -43.14 -26.45
N TYR A 440 -9.31 -43.59 -25.20
CA TYR A 440 -10.32 -43.49 -24.14
C TYR A 440 -9.64 -42.94 -22.90
N GLN A 441 -9.96 -41.71 -22.52
CA GLN A 441 -9.43 -41.10 -21.30
C GLN A 441 -10.53 -40.99 -20.25
N PRO A 442 -10.45 -41.74 -19.14
CA PRO A 442 -11.36 -41.55 -18.02
C PRO A 442 -11.08 -40.21 -17.34
N LEU A 443 -12.16 -39.47 -17.09
CA LEU A 443 -12.20 -38.22 -16.36
C LEU A 443 -13.01 -38.44 -15.09
N GLN A 444 -12.37 -38.20 -13.95
CA GLN A 444 -13.07 -38.21 -12.68
C GLN A 444 -13.99 -36.99 -12.60
N CYS A 445 -15.19 -37.18 -12.11
CA CYS A 445 -16.16 -36.11 -11.95
C CYS A 445 -16.85 -36.24 -10.60
N LYS A 446 -17.54 -35.18 -10.17
CA LYS A 446 -18.43 -35.23 -9.02
C LYS A 446 -19.84 -35.06 -9.55
N SER A 447 -20.66 -36.08 -9.38
CA SER A 447 -22.05 -36.08 -9.83
C SER A 447 -23.04 -36.14 -8.68
N THR A 448 -24.22 -35.58 -8.89
CA THR A 448 -25.38 -35.77 -8.00
C THR A 448 -26.42 -36.57 -8.75
N LYS A 449 -26.89 -37.68 -8.18
CA LYS A 449 -27.97 -38.47 -8.77
C LYS A 449 -29.30 -37.73 -8.61
N VAL A 450 -29.91 -37.33 -9.73
CA VAL A 450 -31.16 -36.56 -9.77
C VAL A 450 -32.36 -37.48 -9.92
N ASN A 451 -32.23 -38.55 -10.71
CA ASN A 451 -33.24 -39.58 -10.84
C ASN A 451 -32.73 -40.92 -10.27
N PRO A 452 -33.34 -41.46 -9.19
CA PRO A 452 -32.91 -42.72 -8.59
C PRO A 452 -33.30 -43.95 -9.42
N ASN A 453 -34.19 -43.83 -10.40
CA ASN A 453 -34.67 -44.95 -11.22
C ASN A 453 -33.50 -45.67 -11.92
N PRO A 454 -33.28 -46.98 -11.69
CA PRO A 454 -32.16 -47.73 -12.27
C PRO A 454 -32.22 -47.84 -13.80
N VAL A 455 -33.37 -47.59 -14.43
CA VAL A 455 -33.55 -47.65 -15.89
C VAL A 455 -33.35 -46.28 -16.57
N THR A 456 -33.56 -45.19 -15.84
CA THR A 456 -33.44 -43.80 -16.35
C THR A 456 -32.61 -42.98 -15.37
N GLN A 457 -31.39 -43.44 -15.09
CA GLN A 457 -30.48 -42.69 -14.23
C GLN A 457 -30.15 -41.36 -14.89
N GLN A 458 -30.17 -40.29 -14.11
CA GLN A 458 -29.80 -38.96 -14.58
C GLN A 458 -28.92 -38.29 -13.52
N PHE A 459 -27.80 -37.72 -13.96
CA PHE A 459 -26.76 -37.15 -13.12
C PHE A 459 -26.56 -35.68 -13.43
N GLU A 460 -26.51 -34.84 -12.39
CA GLU A 460 -26.00 -33.49 -12.53
C GLU A 460 -24.49 -33.52 -12.31
N ILE A 461 -23.71 -33.10 -13.30
CA ILE A 461 -22.25 -33.02 -13.16
C ILE A 461 -21.90 -31.68 -12.53
N LYS A 462 -21.42 -31.71 -11.28
CA LYS A 462 -21.04 -30.52 -10.52
C LYS A 462 -19.62 -30.06 -10.81
N TRP A 463 -18.75 -31.01 -11.13
CA TRP A 463 -17.33 -30.79 -11.34
C TRP A 463 -16.73 -31.93 -12.15
N MET A 464 -15.71 -31.66 -12.97
CA MET A 464 -14.98 -32.67 -13.74
C MET A 464 -13.49 -32.34 -13.78
N GLN A 465 -12.66 -33.33 -13.50
CA GLN A 465 -11.20 -33.22 -13.51
C GLN A 465 -10.67 -33.24 -14.94
N MET A 466 -9.88 -32.22 -15.29
CA MET A 466 -9.31 -32.08 -16.63
C MET A 466 -7.78 -32.29 -16.68
N ASP A 467 -7.12 -32.42 -15.54
CA ASP A 467 -5.65 -32.46 -15.42
C ASP A 467 -5.03 -33.53 -16.33
N THR A 468 -5.65 -34.72 -16.37
CA THR A 468 -5.18 -35.86 -17.17
C THR A 468 -5.22 -35.59 -18.67
N LEU A 469 -6.17 -34.76 -19.13
CA LEU A 469 -6.27 -34.33 -20.51
C LEU A 469 -5.32 -33.16 -20.79
N SER A 470 -5.18 -32.19 -19.88
CA SER A 470 -4.38 -30.98 -20.10
C SER A 470 -2.90 -31.24 -20.40
N TYR A 471 -2.34 -32.37 -19.95
CA TYR A 471 -0.97 -32.79 -20.25
C TYR A 471 -0.82 -33.67 -21.50
N SER A 472 -1.92 -34.06 -22.15
CA SER A 472 -1.89 -34.86 -23.37
C SER A 472 -1.34 -34.05 -24.54
N PRO A 473 -0.46 -34.63 -25.39
CA PRO A 473 -0.02 -33.96 -26.62
C PRO A 473 -1.20 -33.65 -27.57
N HIS A 474 -2.30 -34.41 -27.46
CA HIS A 474 -3.54 -34.19 -28.22
C HIS A 474 -4.46 -33.14 -27.60
N PHE A 475 -4.16 -32.65 -26.39
CA PHE A 475 -5.02 -31.68 -25.70
C PHE A 475 -5.26 -30.42 -26.52
N LYS A 476 -4.19 -29.82 -27.05
CA LYS A 476 -4.29 -28.61 -27.87
C LYS A 476 -5.03 -28.83 -29.20
N GLU A 477 -5.08 -30.07 -29.67
CA GLU A 477 -5.78 -30.47 -30.89
C GLU A 477 -7.28 -30.67 -30.65
N LEU A 478 -7.64 -31.28 -29.52
CA LEU A 478 -9.01 -31.52 -29.09
C LEU A 478 -9.67 -30.26 -28.52
N PHE A 479 -8.89 -29.45 -27.79
CA PHE A 479 -9.33 -28.27 -27.06
C PHE A 479 -8.43 -27.06 -27.43
N PRO A 480 -8.57 -26.52 -28.66
CA PRO A 480 -7.79 -25.37 -29.11
C PRO A 480 -8.15 -24.13 -28.30
N LYS A 481 -7.28 -23.09 -28.25
CA LYS A 481 -7.57 -21.87 -27.47
C LYS A 481 -8.93 -21.22 -27.78
N GLN A 482 -9.42 -21.34 -29.01
CA GLN A 482 -10.73 -20.83 -29.41
C GLN A 482 -11.90 -21.52 -28.66
N SER A 483 -11.71 -22.74 -28.16
CA SER A 483 -12.74 -23.47 -27.41
C SER A 483 -13.12 -22.77 -26.12
N PHE A 484 -12.16 -22.10 -25.45
CA PHE A 484 -12.43 -21.33 -24.24
C PHE A 484 -13.44 -20.22 -24.54
N GLU A 485 -13.19 -19.42 -25.58
CA GLU A 485 -14.10 -18.35 -26.03
C GLU A 485 -15.48 -18.92 -26.39
N THR A 486 -15.52 -20.01 -27.19
CA THR A 486 -16.79 -20.64 -27.59
C THR A 486 -17.64 -21.07 -26.40
N ILE A 487 -17.05 -21.73 -25.40
CA ILE A 487 -17.77 -22.20 -24.21
C ILE A 487 -18.24 -21.01 -23.37
N LEU A 488 -17.37 -20.02 -23.15
CA LEU A 488 -17.67 -18.83 -22.36
C LEU A 488 -18.81 -18.02 -23.00
N SER A 489 -18.76 -17.79 -24.32
CA SER A 489 -19.82 -17.08 -25.05
C SER A 489 -21.15 -17.83 -25.04
N PHE A 490 -21.15 -19.16 -25.15
CA PHE A 490 -22.38 -19.93 -25.03
C PHE A 490 -22.99 -19.80 -23.62
N LEU A 491 -22.17 -19.82 -22.57
CA LEU A 491 -22.65 -19.70 -21.19
C LEU A 491 -23.08 -18.26 -20.83
N GLU A 492 -22.58 -17.26 -21.55
CA GLU A 492 -22.95 -15.85 -21.37
C GLU A 492 -24.44 -15.62 -21.62
N ASP A 493 -25.05 -16.37 -22.53
CA ASP A 493 -26.49 -16.29 -22.81
C ASP A 493 -27.32 -16.50 -21.55
N PHE A 494 -26.87 -17.33 -20.60
CA PHE A 494 -27.63 -17.69 -19.40
C PHE A 494 -27.56 -16.67 -18.26
N ILE A 495 -27.02 -15.47 -18.51
CA ILE A 495 -26.85 -14.40 -17.52
C ILE A 495 -27.75 -13.22 -17.87
N TYR A 496 -28.49 -12.68 -16.89
CA TYR A 496 -29.39 -11.54 -17.11
C TYR A 496 -28.63 -10.23 -17.38
#